data_AF-A0A519QKZ5-F1
#
_entry.id   AF-A0A519QKZ5-F1
#
_cell.length_a   1.000
_cell.length_b   1.000
_cell.length_c   1.000
_cell.angle_alpha   90.00
_cell.angle_beta   90.00
_cell.angle_gamma   90.00
#
_symmetry.space_group_name_H-M   'P 1'
#
loop_
_entity.id
_entity.type
_entity.pdbx_description
1 polymer ?
#
loop_
_entity_poly.entity_id
_entity_poly.type
_entity_poly.pdbx_seq_one_letter_code
_entity_poly.pdbx_strand_id
1 'polypeptide(L)' 'AATAFLNYGFNRLNLEIINAWADSENKGSRNVLEKLGFNYVNTFQHDGQEEVWYEIKNPNK' A
#
# COMPACT_ATOMS: atom_id res chain seq x y z
N ALA A 1 10.91 6.05 -6.08
CA ALA A 1 10.17 6.96 -5.18
C ALA A 1 9.47 6.19 -4.05
N ALA A 2 8.57 5.24 -4.35
CA ALA A 2 7.80 4.52 -3.34
C ALA A 2 8.64 3.75 -2.29
N THR A 3 9.76 3.12 -2.68
CA THR A 3 10.69 2.46 -1.73
C THR A 3 11.30 3.42 -0.69
N ALA A 4 11.49 4.70 -1.06
CA ALA A 4 12.01 5.70 -0.13
C ALA A 4 10.96 6.05 0.95
N PHE A 5 9.68 6.05 0.59
CA PHE A 5 8.58 6.21 1.56
C PHE A 5 8.52 5.03 2.53
N LEU A 6 8.64 3.80 2.06
CA LEU A 6 8.67 2.62 2.93
C LEU A 6 9.86 2.66 3.91
N ASN A 7 11.06 2.98 3.40
CA ASN A 7 12.24 3.12 4.24
C ASN A 7 12.04 4.23 5.29
N TYR A 8 11.54 5.39 4.89
CA TYR A 8 11.29 6.48 5.81
C TYR A 8 10.23 6.11 6.86
N GLY A 9 9.10 5.53 6.44
CA GLY A 9 8.03 5.11 7.35
C GLY A 9 8.49 4.07 8.36
N PHE A 10 9.19 3.03 7.92
CA PHE A 10 9.62 1.94 8.80
C PHE A 10 10.86 2.25 9.63
N ASN A 11 11.87 2.90 9.05
CA ASN A 11 13.16 3.10 9.73
C ASN A 11 13.27 4.45 10.44
N ARG A 12 12.56 5.49 9.99
CA ARG A 12 12.64 6.83 10.59
C ARG A 12 11.43 7.12 11.48
N LEU A 13 10.24 6.75 11.05
CA LEU A 13 9.02 6.96 11.82
C LEU A 13 8.64 5.75 12.70
N ASN A 14 9.28 4.59 12.48
CA ASN A 14 9.00 3.35 13.20
C ASN A 14 7.50 2.98 13.17
N LEU A 15 6.85 3.17 12.02
CA LEU A 15 5.47 2.73 11.79
C LEU A 15 5.43 1.20 11.82
N GLU A 16 4.40 0.63 12.42
CA GLU A 16 4.17 -0.82 12.41
C GLU A 16 3.55 -1.28 11.10
N ILE A 17 2.69 -0.45 10.51
CA ILE A 17 1.90 -0.76 9.33
C ILE A 17 1.85 0.48 8.42
N ILE A 18 1.94 0.26 7.12
CA ILE A 18 1.65 1.26 6.09
C ILE A 18 0.50 0.73 5.23
N ASN A 19 -0.53 1.55 5.06
CA ASN A 19 -1.67 1.26 4.21
C ASN A 19 -1.62 2.11 2.94
N ALA A 20 -2.10 1.54 1.85
CA ALA A 20 -2.28 2.23 0.58
C ALA A 20 -3.56 1.72 -0.08
N TRP A 21 -4.16 2.56 -0.91
CA TRP A 21 -5.25 2.13 -1.79
C TRP A 21 -5.06 2.71 -3.17
N ALA A 22 -5.65 2.04 -4.15
CA ALA A 22 -5.65 2.48 -5.53
C ALA A 22 -6.93 1.98 -6.22
N ASP A 23 -7.35 2.74 -7.23
CA ASP A 23 -8.48 2.39 -8.09
C ASP A 23 -8.28 0.97 -8.63
N SER A 24 -9.34 0.16 -8.55
CA SER A 24 -9.31 -1.24 -8.96
C SER A 24 -8.92 -1.41 -10.44
N GLU A 25 -9.25 -0.44 -11.28
CA GLU A 25 -8.90 -0.38 -12.70
C GLU A 25 -7.49 0.19 -12.93
N ASN A 26 -6.88 0.85 -11.95
CA ASN A 26 -5.50 1.35 -12.04
C ASN A 26 -4.47 0.23 -11.80
N LYS A 27 -4.35 -0.64 -12.80
CA LYS A 27 -3.39 -1.77 -12.83
C LYS A 27 -1.94 -1.32 -12.61
N GLY A 28 -1.57 -0.12 -13.04
CA GLY A 28 -0.21 0.42 -12.88
C GLY A 28 0.14 0.62 -11.40
N SER A 29 -0.71 1.34 -10.67
CA SER A 29 -0.53 1.59 -9.24
C SER A 29 -0.58 0.29 -8.43
N ARG A 30 -1.56 -0.57 -8.73
CA ARG A 30 -1.68 -1.89 -8.09
C ARG A 30 -0.43 -2.75 -8.26
N ASN A 31 0.08 -2.85 -9.49
CA ASN A 31 1.31 -3.59 -9.78
C ASN A 31 2.52 -3.03 -9.02
N VAL A 32 2.58 -1.72 -8.81
CA VAL A 32 3.66 -1.10 -8.01
C VAL A 32 3.52 -1.49 -6.54
N LEU A 33 2.32 -1.42 -5.96
CA LEU A 33 2.07 -1.83 -4.56
C LEU A 33 2.44 -3.30 -4.33
N GLU A 34 1.98 -4.19 -5.22
CA GLU A 34 2.26 -5.62 -5.14
C GLU A 34 3.77 -5.91 -5.27
N LYS A 35 4.48 -5.25 -6.21
CA LYS A 35 5.94 -5.37 -6.36
C LYS A 35 6.72 -4.86 -5.15
N LEU A 36 6.15 -3.93 -4.39
CA LEU A 36 6.76 -3.39 -3.17
C LEU A 36 6.49 -4.27 -1.94
N GLY A 37 5.70 -5.35 -2.09
CA GLY A 37 5.41 -6.30 -1.02
C GLY A 37 4.17 -5.95 -0.19
N PHE A 38 3.31 -5.04 -0.67
CA PHE A 38 2.00 -4.85 -0.07
C PHE A 38 1.11 -6.05 -0.36
N ASN A 39 0.30 -6.43 0.65
CA ASN A 39 -0.69 -7.49 0.56
C ASN A 39 -2.07 -6.89 0.33
N TYR A 40 -2.83 -7.50 -0.57
CA TYR A 40 -4.25 -7.19 -0.71
C TYR A 40 -4.99 -7.52 0.59
N VAL A 41 -5.86 -6.61 1.04
CA VAL A 41 -6.72 -6.82 2.21
C VAL A 41 -8.18 -6.98 1.77
N ASN A 42 -8.73 -5.98 1.08
CA ASN A 42 -10.11 -5.95 0.64
C ASN A 42 -10.33 -4.91 -0.47
N THR A 43 -11.52 -4.89 -1.06
CA THR A 43 -12.01 -3.76 -1.88
C THR A 43 -13.08 -2.97 -1.11
N PHE A 44 -13.30 -1.72 -1.52
CA PHE A 44 -14.35 -0.86 -0.99
C PHE A 44 -14.83 0.14 -2.04
N GLN A 45 -16.01 0.71 -1.85
CA GLN A 45 -16.54 1.76 -2.73
C GLN A 45 -16.19 3.14 -2.18
N HIS A 46 -15.63 4.01 -3.02
CA HIS A 46 -15.32 5.39 -2.70
C HIS A 46 -15.62 6.27 -3.90
N ASP A 47 -16.41 7.33 -3.71
CA ASP A 47 -16.81 8.26 -4.78
C ASP A 47 -17.34 7.59 -6.06
N GLY A 48 -18.06 6.47 -5.90
CA GLY A 48 -18.65 5.70 -7.00
C GLY A 48 -17.65 4.82 -7.77
N GLN A 49 -16.42 4.69 -7.28
CA GLN A 49 -15.38 3.84 -7.84
C GLN A 49 -15.00 2.73 -6.85
N GLU A 50 -14.64 1.56 -7.39
CA GLU A 50 -14.11 0.47 -6.57
C GLU A 50 -12.62 0.70 -6.33
N GLU A 51 -12.25 0.69 -5.07
CA GLU A 51 -10.89 0.91 -4.60
C GLU A 51 -10.35 -0.36 -3.96
N VAL A 52 -9.06 -0.62 -4.14
CA VAL A 52 -8.39 -1.80 -3.61
C VAL A 52 -7.49 -1.37 -2.46
N TRP A 53 -7.72 -1.92 -1.27
CA TRP A 53 -6.92 -1.66 -0.08
C TRP A 53 -5.77 -2.66 0.05
N TYR A 54 -4.60 -2.11 0.38
CA TYR A 54 -3.35 -2.82 0.51
C TYR A 54 -2.65 -2.47 1.83
N GLU A 55 -2.03 -3.47 2.45
CA GLU A 55 -1.28 -3.33 3.70
C GLU A 55 0.13 -3.92 3.59
N ILE A 56 1.11 -3.22 4.14
CA ILE A 56 2.45 -3.78 4.40
C ILE A 56 2.85 -3.54 5.85
N LYS A 57 3.30 -4.62 6.50
CA LYS A 57 3.79 -4.59 7.89
C LYS A 57 5.29 -4.31 7.90
N ASN A 58 5.75 -3.64 8.96
CA ASN A 58 7.16 -3.38 9.16
C ASN A 58 7.90 -4.70 9.38
N PRO A 59 8.87 -5.06 8.53
CA PRO A 59 9.60 -6.33 8.67
C PRO A 59 10.52 -6.37 9.91
N ASN A 60 10.74 -5.23 10.58
CA ASN A 60 11.57 -5.12 11.77
C ASN A 60 10.76 -5.25 13.09
N LYS A 61 9.47 -5.57 13.01
CA LYS A 61 8.54 -5.73 14.14
C LYS A 61 7.84 -7.07 14.04
#